data_AF-A0A8T7J4N7-F1
#
_entry.id   AF-A0A8T7J4N7-F1
#
_cell.length_a   1.000
_cell.length_b   1.000
_cell.length_c   1.000
_cell.angle_alpha   90.00
_cell.angle_beta   90.00
_cell.angle_gamma   90.00
#
_symmetry.space_group_name_H-M   'P 1'
#
loop_
_entity.id
_entity.type
_entity.pdbx_description
1 polymer ?
#
loop_
_entity_poly.entity_id
_entity_poly.type
_entity_poly.pdbx_seq_one_letter_code
_entity_poly.pdbx_strand_id
1 'polypeptide(L)'
;MATDIFRDLKRALGHCNLSIKDGLILIEDNQPARQANAEAWLKSNYSEIRESICSLFGQPVYIFADHKAGRYGSRLYSGLALSFFESQSGEEYYTIYNASTSYAKGDSKGTKFKNNKQFRLGRRHKLLKHLVRWGIPKPRKQAEWWRQMGKLRGRMFIANLDIKGRREMLEKDSLDTLNIPSDVLKSIILETDKPAPKERLNIAITVTCEGLDSATVNTLNTSKNRGYNETKPRVDGTTVTSYKLPREYGHTDKNTIDPWLKDYESSPSLKPKKGGDW
;
A
#
# COMPACT_ATOMS: atom_id res chain seq x y z
N MET A 1 17.84 -0.11 19.10
CA MET A 1 17.63 -1.47 18.52
C MET A 1 17.66 -1.47 16.99
N ALA A 2 17.46 -0.35 16.28
CA ALA A 2 17.55 -0.28 14.80
C ALA A 2 18.96 -0.50 14.19
N THR A 3 20.02 -0.48 15.01
CA THR A 3 21.42 -0.54 14.56
C THR A 3 21.90 -1.94 14.17
N ASP A 4 21.21 -3.02 14.56
CA ASP A 4 21.63 -4.39 14.21
C ASP A 4 21.05 -4.87 12.88
N ILE A 5 19.81 -4.52 12.55
CA ILE A 5 19.18 -4.96 11.29
C ILE A 5 19.91 -4.41 10.08
N PHE A 6 20.31 -3.13 10.06
CA PHE A 6 21.10 -2.58 8.95
C PHE A 6 22.46 -3.28 8.81
N ARG A 7 23.07 -3.70 9.92
CA ARG A 7 24.33 -4.46 9.90
C ARG A 7 24.11 -5.86 9.33
N ASP A 8 23.05 -6.54 9.72
CA ASP A 8 22.70 -7.86 9.21
C ASP A 8 22.25 -7.81 7.75
N LEU A 9 21.55 -6.75 7.35
CA LEU A 9 21.16 -6.48 5.98
C LEU A 9 22.40 -6.19 5.12
N LYS A 10 23.36 -5.40 5.62
CA LYS A 10 24.67 -5.19 4.96
C LYS A 10 25.49 -6.48 4.84
N ARG A 11 25.51 -7.32 5.88
CA ARG A 11 26.15 -8.65 5.82
C ARG A 11 25.47 -9.56 4.79
N ALA A 12 24.14 -9.57 4.74
CA ALA A 12 23.39 -10.35 3.77
C ALA A 12 23.64 -9.88 2.32
N LEU A 13 23.77 -8.58 2.08
CA LEU A 13 24.04 -8.00 0.76
C LEU A 13 25.39 -8.41 0.14
N GLY A 14 26.34 -8.93 0.94
CA GLY A 14 27.61 -9.47 0.45
C GLY A 14 27.46 -10.79 -0.31
N HIS A 15 26.36 -11.53 -0.06
CA HIS A 15 26.10 -12.83 -0.69
C HIS A 15 24.74 -12.92 -1.39
N CYS A 16 23.85 -11.95 -1.15
CA CYS A 16 22.51 -11.89 -1.71
C CYS A 16 22.26 -10.58 -2.47
N ASN A 17 21.33 -10.64 -3.41
CA ASN A 17 20.74 -9.50 -4.09
C ASN A 17 19.34 -9.29 -3.52
N LEU A 18 19.11 -8.11 -2.92
CA LEU A 18 17.78 -7.68 -2.51
C LEU A 18 17.22 -6.77 -3.60
N SER A 19 15.99 -7.00 -4.03
CA SER A 19 15.25 -6.09 -4.91
C SER A 19 13.83 -5.90 -4.40
N ILE A 20 13.14 -4.88 -4.89
CA ILE A 20 11.70 -4.72 -4.66
C ILE A 20 10.99 -4.83 -6.01
N LYS A 21 10.07 -5.78 -6.11
CA LYS A 21 9.27 -6.01 -7.32
C LYS A 21 7.80 -6.10 -6.96
N ASP A 22 6.97 -5.35 -7.67
CA ASP A 22 5.54 -5.19 -7.40
C ASP A 22 5.24 -4.85 -5.93
N GLY A 23 6.13 -4.09 -5.29
CA GLY A 23 6.01 -3.70 -3.88
C GLY A 23 6.39 -4.79 -2.88
N LEU A 24 6.89 -5.94 -3.33
CA LEU A 24 7.37 -7.03 -2.46
C LEU A 24 8.89 -7.07 -2.46
N ILE A 25 9.47 -7.35 -1.30
CA ILE A 25 10.92 -7.57 -1.16
C ILE A 25 11.23 -8.97 -1.67
N LEU A 26 12.18 -9.06 -2.59
CA LEU A 26 12.73 -10.31 -3.12
C LEU A 26 14.19 -10.41 -2.70
N ILE A 27 14.59 -11.63 -2.35
CA ILE A 27 15.98 -11.97 -2.05
C ILE A 27 16.43 -13.08 -2.99
N GLU A 28 17.57 -12.88 -3.62
CA GLU A 28 18.22 -13.86 -4.50
C GLU A 28 19.64 -14.10 -3.98
N ASP A 29 19.94 -15.29 -3.48
CA ASP A 29 21.31 -15.66 -3.12
C ASP A 29 22.12 -15.96 -4.38
N ASN A 30 23.40 -15.55 -4.39
CA ASN A 30 24.30 -15.87 -5.50
C ASN A 30 24.52 -17.39 -5.65
N GLN A 31 24.25 -18.18 -4.62
CA GLN A 31 24.28 -19.64 -4.63
C GLN A 31 22.86 -20.22 -4.50
N PRO A 32 22.34 -20.93 -5.52
CA PRO A 32 21.01 -21.52 -5.50
C PRO A 32 20.76 -22.47 -4.31
N ALA A 33 21.79 -23.18 -3.85
CA ALA A 33 21.70 -24.09 -2.71
C ALA A 33 21.34 -23.39 -1.39
N ARG A 34 21.60 -22.07 -1.27
CA ARG A 34 21.31 -21.28 -0.07
C ARG A 34 20.04 -20.44 -0.18
N GLN A 35 19.39 -20.43 -1.34
CA GLN A 35 18.18 -19.63 -1.60
C GLN A 35 17.09 -19.87 -0.56
N ALA A 36 16.85 -21.14 -0.18
CA ALA A 36 15.84 -21.48 0.83
C ALA A 36 16.14 -20.84 2.21
N ASN A 37 17.41 -20.76 2.59
CA ASN A 37 17.83 -20.13 3.85
C ASN A 37 17.66 -18.61 3.78
N ALA A 38 18.00 -18.01 2.63
CA ALA A 38 17.82 -16.58 2.39
C ALA A 38 16.34 -16.17 2.46
N GLU A 39 15.45 -16.96 1.85
CA GLU A 39 14.00 -16.76 1.93
C GLU A 39 13.45 -16.93 3.35
N ALA A 40 13.93 -17.94 4.09
CA ALA A 40 13.54 -18.17 5.48
C ALA A 40 13.99 -17.01 6.40
N TRP A 41 15.19 -16.46 6.16
CA TRP A 41 15.69 -15.29 6.86
C TRP A 41 14.86 -14.05 6.53
N LEU A 42 14.59 -13.78 5.24
CA LEU A 42 13.76 -12.65 4.82
C LEU A 42 12.37 -12.73 5.45
N LYS A 43 11.77 -13.93 5.48
CA LYS A 43 10.45 -14.13 6.09
C LYS A 43 10.44 -13.84 7.58
N SER A 44 11.49 -14.24 8.30
CA SER A 44 11.61 -14.04 9.75
C SER A 44 11.83 -12.57 10.10
N ASN A 45 12.51 -11.81 9.23
CA ASN A 45 12.89 -10.42 9.45
C ASN A 45 12.09 -9.41 8.60
N TYR A 46 11.01 -9.85 7.95
CA TYR A 46 10.35 -9.10 6.88
C TYR A 46 9.90 -7.70 7.32
N SER A 47 9.26 -7.58 8.48
CA SER A 47 8.73 -6.30 8.99
C SER A 47 9.86 -5.29 9.22
N GLU A 48 10.92 -5.71 9.90
CA GLU A 48 12.06 -4.87 10.26
C GLU A 48 12.85 -4.44 9.01
N ILE A 49 13.06 -5.36 8.07
CA ILE A 49 13.69 -5.06 6.77
C ILE A 49 12.82 -4.07 5.99
N ARG A 50 11.50 -4.29 5.94
CA ARG A 50 10.58 -3.40 5.24
C ARG A 50 10.60 -1.99 5.84
N GLU A 51 10.50 -1.86 7.15
CA GLU A 51 10.57 -0.56 7.84
C GLU A 51 11.90 0.14 7.61
N SER A 52 13.00 -0.62 7.70
CA SER A 52 14.34 -0.12 7.40
C SER A 52 14.42 0.40 5.98
N ILE A 53 13.96 -0.35 4.99
CA ILE A 53 13.95 0.06 3.58
C ILE A 53 13.02 1.28 3.38
N CYS A 54 11.82 1.30 3.96
CA CYS A 54 10.91 2.45 3.91
C CYS A 54 11.54 3.72 4.50
N SER A 55 12.39 3.60 5.52
CA SER A 55 13.08 4.74 6.14
C SER A 55 14.14 5.37 5.23
N LEU A 56 14.62 4.63 4.23
CA LEU A 56 15.65 5.10 3.29
C LEU A 56 15.10 6.02 2.19
N PHE A 57 13.79 6.01 1.96
CA PHE A 57 13.20 6.80 0.89
C PHE A 57 12.85 8.21 1.33
N GLY A 58 13.12 9.17 0.45
CA GLY A 58 12.74 10.57 0.63
C GLY A 58 11.25 10.84 0.46
N GLN A 59 10.48 9.87 -0.06
CA GLN A 59 9.04 9.98 -0.29
C GLN A 59 8.24 9.02 0.61
N PRO A 60 6.99 9.35 0.94
CA PRO A 60 6.11 8.47 1.69
C PRO A 60 5.91 7.12 1.01
N VAL A 61 6.01 6.04 1.79
CA VAL A 61 5.67 4.68 1.34
C VAL A 61 4.39 4.25 2.05
N TYR A 62 3.42 3.77 1.29
CA TYR A 62 2.11 3.37 1.78
C TYR A 62 1.98 1.85 1.81
N ILE A 63 1.49 1.32 2.92
CA ILE A 63 1.24 -0.12 3.11
C ILE A 63 -0.27 -0.35 3.06
N PHE A 64 -0.71 -1.26 2.19
CA PHE A 64 -2.13 -1.60 2.11
C PHE A 64 -2.62 -2.19 3.44
N ALA A 65 -3.65 -1.56 4.02
CA ALA A 65 -4.28 -1.97 5.25
C ALA A 65 -5.51 -2.83 4.98
N ASP A 66 -6.49 -2.27 4.26
CA ASP A 66 -7.78 -2.91 4.07
C ASP A 66 -8.58 -2.33 2.89
N HIS A 67 -9.71 -2.95 2.57
CA HIS A 67 -10.67 -2.42 1.60
C HIS A 67 -12.11 -2.47 2.12
N LYS A 68 -12.92 -1.49 1.73
CA LYS A 68 -14.35 -1.44 2.08
C LYS A 68 -15.17 -1.05 0.87
N ALA A 69 -16.14 -1.88 0.53
CA ALA A 69 -17.12 -1.66 -0.52
C ALA A 69 -18.36 -1.02 0.11
N GLY A 70 -18.85 0.05 -0.52
CA GLY A 70 -19.88 0.88 0.07
C GLY A 70 -20.49 1.86 -0.93
N ARG A 71 -21.17 2.85 -0.36
CA ARG A 71 -21.63 4.03 -1.07
C ARG A 71 -20.92 5.21 -0.46
N TYR A 72 -20.37 6.07 -1.30
CA TYR A 72 -19.49 7.12 -0.87
C TYR A 72 -19.95 8.44 -1.50
N GLY A 73 -19.88 9.50 -0.69
CA GLY A 73 -19.91 10.90 -1.13
C GLY A 73 -21.29 11.48 -0.99
N SER A 74 -21.45 12.77 -1.24
CA SER A 74 -22.74 13.46 -1.06
C SER A 74 -23.88 12.84 -1.88
N ARG A 75 -23.56 12.16 -2.98
CA ARG A 75 -24.54 11.46 -3.83
C ARG A 75 -24.58 9.95 -3.62
N LEU A 76 -23.85 9.42 -2.63
CA LEU A 76 -23.82 8.01 -2.25
C LEU A 76 -23.55 7.07 -3.43
N TYR A 77 -22.55 7.39 -4.25
CA TYR A 77 -22.16 6.57 -5.39
C TYR A 77 -21.51 5.26 -4.92
N SER A 78 -21.86 4.14 -5.56
CA SER A 78 -21.25 2.85 -5.26
C SER A 78 -19.74 2.85 -5.56
N GLY A 79 -18.96 2.42 -4.57
CA GLY A 79 -17.51 2.48 -4.64
C GLY A 79 -16.81 1.45 -3.76
N LEU A 80 -15.49 1.45 -3.86
CA LEU A 80 -14.55 0.66 -3.08
C LEU A 80 -13.45 1.59 -2.56
N ALA A 81 -13.43 1.80 -1.26
CA ALA A 81 -12.32 2.45 -0.57
C ALA A 81 -11.19 1.43 -0.35
N LEU A 82 -9.96 1.82 -0.66
CA LEU A 82 -8.73 1.16 -0.25
C LEU A 82 -8.07 2.02 0.81
N SER A 83 -7.75 1.45 1.96
CA SER A 83 -7.06 2.11 3.06
C SER A 83 -5.60 1.66 3.11
N PHE A 84 -4.73 2.59 3.48
CA PHE A 84 -3.29 2.41 3.57
C PHE A 84 -2.77 3.07 4.84
N PHE A 85 -1.65 2.59 5.37
CA PHE A 85 -0.88 3.31 6.37
C PHE A 85 0.40 3.85 5.73
N GLU A 86 0.74 5.09 6.01
CA GLU A 86 2.05 5.64 5.67
C GLU A 86 3.10 5.04 6.62
N SER A 87 4.18 4.48 6.06
CA SER A 87 5.06 3.56 6.77
C SER A 87 5.88 4.21 7.89
N GLN A 88 6.07 5.54 7.87
CA GLN A 88 6.89 6.25 8.86
C GLN A 88 6.05 6.89 9.97
N SER A 89 4.98 7.60 9.59
CA SER A 89 4.07 8.29 10.53
C SER A 89 2.99 7.37 11.10
N GLY A 90 2.66 6.28 10.40
CA GLY A 90 1.51 5.42 10.74
C GLY A 90 0.15 6.06 10.43
N GLU A 91 0.11 7.24 9.80
CA GLU A 91 -1.13 7.90 9.41
C GLU A 91 -1.90 7.08 8.38
N GLU A 92 -3.24 7.12 8.48
CA GLU A 92 -4.12 6.41 7.54
C GLU A 92 -4.42 7.29 6.32
N TYR A 93 -4.23 6.71 5.14
CA TYR A 93 -4.54 7.31 3.85
C TYR A 93 -5.52 6.41 3.09
N TYR A 94 -6.27 6.99 2.15
CA TYR A 94 -7.24 6.21 1.39
C TYR A 94 -7.38 6.65 -0.06
N THR A 95 -7.92 5.75 -0.88
CA THR A 95 -8.42 6.13 -2.20
C THR A 95 -9.70 5.39 -2.54
N ILE A 96 -10.61 6.04 -3.28
CA ILE A 96 -11.93 5.49 -3.57
C ILE A 96 -12.06 5.22 -5.07
N TYR A 97 -12.25 3.96 -5.44
CA TYR A 97 -12.56 3.55 -6.79
C TYR A 97 -14.07 3.41 -6.97
N ASN A 98 -14.58 3.71 -8.17
CA ASN A 98 -15.94 3.31 -8.49
C ASN A 98 -16.02 1.78 -8.47
N ALA A 99 -17.13 1.21 -8.02
CA ALA A 99 -17.30 -0.24 -8.03
C ALA A 99 -18.77 -0.59 -7.89
N SER A 100 -19.20 -1.71 -8.48
CA SER A 100 -20.55 -2.20 -8.27
C SER A 100 -20.61 -2.98 -6.96
N THR A 101 -21.50 -2.57 -6.05
CA THR A 101 -21.65 -3.14 -4.70
C THR A 101 -22.94 -3.94 -4.51
N SER A 102 -23.59 -4.31 -5.62
CA SER A 102 -24.83 -5.10 -5.67
C SER A 102 -24.73 -6.32 -6.60
N TYR A 103 -25.66 -7.27 -6.41
CA TYR A 103 -25.84 -8.39 -7.33
C TYR A 103 -26.40 -7.90 -8.67
N ALA A 104 -25.89 -8.40 -9.79
CA ALA A 104 -26.38 -8.00 -11.12
C ALA A 104 -27.37 -8.99 -11.77
N LYS A 105 -27.52 -10.19 -11.21
CA LYS A 105 -28.37 -11.27 -11.74
C LYS A 105 -29.00 -12.08 -10.60
N GLY A 106 -30.05 -12.82 -10.93
CA GLY A 106 -30.81 -13.66 -10.00
C GLY A 106 -31.82 -12.87 -9.15
N ASP A 107 -32.48 -13.55 -8.23
CA ASP A 107 -33.58 -12.99 -7.43
C ASP A 107 -33.14 -11.86 -6.50
N SER A 108 -31.83 -11.80 -6.18
CA SER A 108 -31.24 -10.72 -5.40
C SER A 108 -30.70 -9.55 -6.25
N LYS A 109 -31.02 -9.48 -7.55
CA LYS A 109 -30.53 -8.42 -8.45
C LYS A 109 -30.87 -7.03 -7.89
N GLY A 110 -29.89 -6.13 -7.91
CA GLY A 110 -30.03 -4.76 -7.38
C GLY A 110 -29.79 -4.67 -5.88
N THR A 111 -29.95 -5.77 -5.14
CA THR A 111 -29.66 -5.82 -3.70
C THR A 111 -28.16 -5.72 -3.44
N LYS A 112 -27.79 -4.98 -2.40
CA LYS A 112 -26.40 -4.84 -1.95
C LYS A 112 -25.83 -6.20 -1.53
N PHE A 113 -24.52 -6.41 -1.76
CA PHE A 113 -23.84 -7.55 -1.16
C PHE A 113 -23.95 -7.50 0.36
N LYS A 114 -24.15 -8.67 0.99
CA LYS A 114 -24.25 -8.78 2.45
C LYS A 114 -22.95 -8.36 3.15
N ASN A 115 -21.80 -8.61 2.51
CA ASN A 115 -20.49 -8.28 3.04
C ASN A 115 -19.95 -7.01 2.35
N ASN A 116 -19.55 -6.02 3.16
CA ASN A 116 -18.87 -4.80 2.71
C ASN A 116 -17.45 -5.05 2.17
N LYS A 117 -17.00 -6.30 2.00
CA LYS A 117 -15.77 -6.67 1.30
C LYS A 117 -16.01 -7.09 -0.15
N GLN A 118 -17.26 -7.36 -0.53
CA GLN A 118 -17.60 -7.85 -1.86
C GLN A 118 -17.92 -6.69 -2.80
N PHE A 119 -17.35 -6.76 -4.00
CA PHE A 119 -17.58 -5.80 -5.07
C PHE A 119 -17.36 -6.47 -6.43
N ARG A 120 -17.79 -5.77 -7.47
CA ARG A 120 -17.57 -6.16 -8.86
C ARG A 120 -16.93 -5.01 -9.64
N LEU A 121 -15.95 -5.37 -10.47
CA LEU A 121 -15.28 -4.45 -11.38
C LEU A 121 -15.66 -4.76 -12.84
N GLY A 122 -16.01 -3.71 -13.58
CA GLY A 122 -16.18 -3.80 -15.03
C GLY A 122 -14.85 -4.07 -15.75
N ARG A 123 -14.91 -4.46 -17.03
CA ARG A 123 -13.71 -4.78 -17.82
C ARG A 123 -12.79 -3.59 -18.07
N ARG A 124 -13.35 -2.38 -18.17
CA ARG A 124 -12.59 -1.13 -18.40
C ARG A 124 -12.31 -0.37 -17.11
N HIS A 125 -12.40 -1.06 -15.97
CA HIS A 125 -12.31 -0.41 -14.67
C HIS A 125 -10.87 -0.01 -14.35
N LYS A 126 -10.64 1.20 -13.83
CA LYS A 126 -9.29 1.70 -13.50
C LYS A 126 -8.57 0.83 -12.47
N LEU A 127 -9.27 0.49 -11.38
CA LEU A 127 -8.73 -0.44 -10.39
C LEU A 127 -8.33 -1.79 -11.00
N LEU A 128 -9.06 -2.29 -12.01
CA LEU A 128 -8.69 -3.55 -12.66
C LEU A 128 -7.33 -3.43 -13.37
N LYS A 129 -7.10 -2.30 -14.05
CA LYS A 129 -5.80 -2.02 -14.68
C LYS A 129 -4.68 -1.97 -13.64
N HIS A 130 -4.92 -1.29 -12.52
CA HIS A 130 -3.95 -1.22 -11.44
C HIS A 130 -3.66 -2.58 -10.81
N LEU A 131 -4.69 -3.39 -10.51
CA LEU A 131 -4.49 -4.74 -9.96
C LEU A 131 -3.62 -5.61 -10.88
N VAL A 132 -3.84 -5.52 -12.20
CA VAL A 132 -3.00 -6.22 -13.18
C VAL A 132 -1.57 -5.66 -13.18
N ARG A 133 -1.41 -4.33 -13.16
CA ARG A 133 -0.11 -3.66 -13.08
C ARG A 133 0.68 -4.04 -11.82
N TRP A 134 -0.01 -4.19 -10.69
CA TRP A 134 0.57 -4.61 -9.41
C TRP A 134 0.85 -6.12 -9.32
N GLY A 135 0.81 -6.84 -10.44
CA GLY A 135 1.08 -8.28 -10.50
C GLY A 135 0.04 -9.15 -9.80
N ILE A 136 -1.19 -8.65 -9.58
CA ILE A 136 -2.24 -9.44 -8.93
C ILE A 136 -2.84 -10.42 -9.94
N PRO A 137 -2.77 -11.74 -9.66
CA PRO A 137 -3.23 -12.74 -10.60
C PRO A 137 -4.74 -12.66 -10.80
N LYS A 138 -5.15 -12.83 -12.06
CA LYS A 138 -6.54 -12.78 -12.47
C LYS A 138 -7.33 -13.91 -11.81
N PRO A 139 -8.49 -13.62 -11.18
CA PRO A 139 -9.37 -14.66 -10.65
C PRO A 139 -10.02 -15.46 -11.78
N ARG A 140 -10.57 -16.65 -11.45
CA ARG A 140 -11.31 -17.49 -12.40
C ARG A 140 -12.49 -16.74 -13.02
N LYS A 141 -13.21 -15.94 -12.23
CA LYS A 141 -14.34 -15.12 -12.70
C LYS A 141 -14.09 -13.64 -12.48
N GLN A 142 -14.48 -12.81 -13.45
CA GLN A 142 -14.39 -11.35 -13.37
C GLN A 142 -15.14 -10.77 -12.16
N ALA A 143 -16.20 -11.42 -11.67
CA ALA A 143 -16.92 -10.96 -10.49
C ALA A 143 -16.20 -11.26 -9.16
N GLU A 144 -15.09 -12.01 -9.17
CA GLU A 144 -14.39 -12.49 -7.98
C GLU A 144 -13.11 -11.72 -7.66
N TRP A 145 -12.90 -10.55 -8.29
CA TRP A 145 -11.73 -9.69 -7.99
C TRP A 145 -11.61 -9.33 -6.50
N TRP A 146 -12.73 -9.25 -5.78
CA TRP A 146 -12.74 -9.04 -4.34
C TRP A 146 -11.96 -10.10 -3.54
N ARG A 147 -11.85 -11.34 -4.05
CA ARG A 147 -11.06 -12.40 -3.41
C ARG A 147 -9.56 -12.18 -3.52
N GLN A 148 -9.11 -11.41 -4.51
CA GLN A 148 -7.69 -11.16 -4.74
C GLN A 148 -7.15 -10.00 -3.89
N MET A 149 -8.01 -9.20 -3.25
CA MET A 149 -7.59 -8.05 -2.44
C MET A 149 -6.65 -8.40 -1.29
N GLY A 150 -6.77 -9.62 -0.74
CA GLY A 150 -5.84 -10.11 0.29
C GLY A 150 -4.38 -10.19 -0.18
N LYS A 151 -4.13 -10.25 -1.49
CA LYS A 151 -2.78 -10.30 -2.10
C LYS A 151 -2.09 -8.94 -2.17
N LEU A 152 -2.80 -7.86 -1.81
CA LEU A 152 -2.21 -6.53 -1.65
C LEU A 152 -1.49 -6.39 -0.30
N ARG A 153 -1.79 -7.27 0.66
CA ARG A 153 -1.16 -7.25 1.98
C ARG A 153 0.34 -7.46 1.87
N GLY A 154 1.09 -6.64 2.60
CA GLY A 154 2.55 -6.70 2.63
C GLY A 154 3.25 -6.02 1.45
N ARG A 155 2.49 -5.49 0.47
CA ARG A 155 3.04 -4.70 -0.62
C ARG A 155 3.24 -3.24 -0.21
N MET A 156 4.32 -2.66 -0.73
CA MET A 156 4.66 -1.25 -0.62
C MET A 156 4.17 -0.49 -1.84
N PHE A 157 3.52 0.64 -1.60
CA PHE A 157 2.97 1.54 -2.61
C PHE A 157 3.58 2.92 -2.50
N ILE A 158 3.62 3.62 -3.63
CA ILE A 158 3.91 5.05 -3.73
C ILE A 158 2.72 5.74 -4.37
N ALA A 159 2.45 6.97 -3.96
CA ALA A 159 1.38 7.78 -4.49
C ALA A 159 1.61 9.25 -4.15
N ASN A 160 1.04 10.11 -4.99
CA ASN A 160 0.84 11.51 -4.67
C ASN A 160 -0.46 11.70 -3.88
N LEU A 161 -0.51 12.77 -3.11
CA LEU A 161 -1.75 13.24 -2.50
C LEU A 161 -2.64 13.89 -3.58
N ASP A 162 -3.94 13.63 -3.50
CA ASP A 162 -4.92 14.29 -4.38
C ASP A 162 -5.06 15.76 -3.96
N ILE A 163 -4.43 16.66 -4.73
CA ILE A 163 -4.45 18.12 -4.49
C ILE A 163 -5.88 18.68 -4.50
N LYS A 164 -6.81 18.03 -5.22
CA LYS A 164 -8.22 18.41 -5.29
C LYS A 164 -9.06 17.68 -4.23
N GLY A 165 -8.51 16.62 -3.67
CA GLY A 165 -9.10 15.82 -2.62
C GLY A 165 -8.76 16.35 -1.22
N ARG A 166 -8.97 15.50 -0.23
CA ARG A 166 -8.57 15.75 1.15
C ARG A 166 -7.10 15.41 1.38
N ARG A 167 -6.56 15.90 2.50
CA ARG A 167 -5.15 15.69 2.90
C ARG A 167 -4.76 14.21 2.95
N GLU A 168 -5.69 13.33 3.31
CA GLU A 168 -5.45 11.88 3.46
C GLU A 168 -5.83 11.09 2.20
N MET A 169 -6.30 11.74 1.13
CA MET A 169 -6.73 11.07 -0.08
C MET A 169 -5.59 10.92 -1.09
N LEU A 170 -5.29 9.68 -1.48
CA LEU A 170 -4.29 9.38 -2.49
C LEU A 170 -4.86 9.53 -3.90
N GLU A 171 -4.09 10.18 -4.77
CA GLU A 171 -4.43 10.34 -6.18
C GLU A 171 -4.37 8.99 -6.89
N LYS A 172 -5.50 8.61 -7.51
CA LYS A 172 -5.67 7.28 -8.12
C LYS A 172 -4.65 7.00 -9.22
N ASP A 173 -4.34 7.98 -10.08
CA ASP A 173 -3.43 7.78 -11.22
C ASP A 173 -1.99 7.55 -10.77
N SER A 174 -1.57 8.22 -9.69
CA SER A 174 -0.22 8.11 -9.14
C SER A 174 0.02 6.83 -8.32
N LEU A 175 -1.05 6.16 -7.87
CA LEU A 175 -0.94 5.01 -6.99
C LEU A 175 -0.32 3.82 -7.72
N ASP A 176 0.90 3.46 -7.33
CA ASP A 176 1.61 2.32 -7.89
C ASP A 176 2.42 1.54 -6.86
N THR A 177 2.83 0.34 -7.24
CA THR A 177 3.73 -0.48 -6.41
C THR A 177 5.16 0.06 -6.47
N LEU A 178 5.85 0.01 -5.34
CA LEU A 178 7.27 0.34 -5.29
C LEU A 178 8.06 -0.71 -6.07
N ASN A 179 8.93 -0.28 -6.98
CA ASN A 179 9.80 -1.15 -7.77
C ASN A 179 11.22 -0.61 -7.74
N ILE A 180 12.17 -1.40 -7.25
CA ILE A 180 13.57 -1.01 -7.08
C ILE A 180 14.48 -2.17 -7.47
N PRO A 181 15.28 -2.00 -8.53
CA PRO A 181 16.34 -2.93 -8.91
C PRO A 181 17.37 -3.18 -7.80
N SER A 182 18.05 -4.32 -7.83
CA SER A 182 18.91 -4.76 -6.73
C SER A 182 20.18 -3.92 -6.57
N ASP A 183 20.75 -3.47 -7.67
CA ASP A 183 21.88 -2.55 -7.74
C ASP A 183 21.58 -1.20 -7.08
N VAL A 184 20.41 -0.62 -7.41
CA VAL A 184 19.95 0.65 -6.81
C VAL A 184 19.69 0.47 -5.32
N LEU A 185 19.02 -0.61 -4.91
CA LEU A 185 18.75 -0.84 -3.50
C LEU A 185 20.05 -1.03 -2.70
N LYS A 186 21.01 -1.76 -3.27
CA LYS A 186 22.35 -1.94 -2.68
C LYS A 186 23.09 -0.62 -2.51
N SER A 187 23.11 0.25 -3.53
CA SER A 187 23.82 1.53 -3.42
C SER A 187 23.23 2.40 -2.30
N ILE A 188 21.91 2.50 -2.23
CA ILE A 188 21.22 3.26 -1.17
C ILE A 188 21.60 2.73 0.22
N ILE A 189 21.56 1.40 0.41
CA ILE A 189 21.86 0.79 1.71
C ILE A 189 23.33 0.96 2.08
N LEU A 190 24.26 0.83 1.14
CA LEU A 190 25.69 0.99 1.41
C LEU A 190 26.09 2.45 1.65
N GLU A 191 25.41 3.42 1.04
CA GLU A 191 25.67 4.85 1.24
C GLU A 191 25.25 5.38 2.62
N THR A 192 24.38 4.67 3.34
CA THR A 192 23.88 5.07 4.68
C THR A 192 24.94 5.15 5.78
N ASP A 193 26.18 4.66 5.56
CA ASP A 193 27.30 4.80 6.51
C ASP A 193 27.98 6.17 6.48
N LYS A 194 27.65 7.04 5.52
CA LYS A 194 28.11 8.44 5.54
C LYS A 194 27.17 9.24 6.44
N PRO A 195 27.68 10.14 7.33
CA PRO A 195 26.82 10.94 8.20
C PRO A 195 25.77 11.64 7.33
N ALA A 196 24.50 11.44 7.71
CA ALA A 196 23.33 11.77 6.91
C ALA A 196 23.53 13.09 6.15
N PRO A 197 23.45 13.10 4.80
CA PRO A 197 23.23 14.36 4.12
C PRO A 197 21.93 14.92 4.70
N LYS A 198 21.92 16.20 5.05
CA LYS A 198 20.70 16.92 5.46
C LYS A 198 19.63 16.95 4.36
N GLU A 199 19.91 16.31 3.22
CA GLU A 199 19.03 16.11 2.08
C GLU A 199 18.70 14.63 1.98
N ARG A 200 17.43 14.30 2.22
CA ARG A 200 16.85 13.00 1.88
C ARG A 200 17.14 12.72 0.41
N LEU A 201 17.60 11.52 0.07
CA LEU A 201 17.88 11.16 -1.32
C LEU A 201 16.61 11.34 -2.17
N ASN A 202 16.60 12.37 -3.01
CA ASN A 202 15.63 12.57 -4.09
C ASN A 202 15.94 11.59 -5.21
N ILE A 203 15.74 10.30 -4.94
CA ILE A 203 15.84 9.29 -5.99
C ILE A 203 14.60 9.48 -6.84
N ALA A 204 14.79 9.95 -8.07
CA ALA A 204 13.77 9.89 -9.10
C ALA A 204 13.47 8.41 -9.34
N ILE A 205 12.52 7.85 -8.59
CA ILE A 205 11.97 6.54 -8.87
C ILE A 205 11.22 6.70 -10.18
N THR A 206 11.81 6.19 -11.27
CA THR A 206 11.16 6.12 -12.56
C THR A 206 9.90 5.27 -12.42
N VAL A 207 8.76 5.95 -12.26
CA VAL A 207 7.46 5.39 -12.58
C VAL A 207 7.47 5.23 -14.09
N THR A 208 7.70 4.01 -14.59
CA THR A 208 7.60 3.73 -16.02
C THR A 208 6.11 3.75 -16.41
N CYS A 209 5.64 4.94 -16.74
CA CYS A 209 4.41 5.14 -17.50
C CYS A 209 4.77 4.95 -18.98
N GLU A 210 4.58 3.77 -19.55
CA GLU A 210 4.60 3.67 -21.01
C GLU A 210 3.44 4.51 -21.58
N GLY A 211 3.80 5.59 -22.28
CA GLY A 211 2.88 6.44 -23.03
C GLY A 211 2.37 7.66 -22.27
N LEU A 212 3.25 8.63 -21.99
CA LEU A 212 3.07 10.07 -22.24
C LEU A 212 4.35 10.79 -21.79
N ASP A 213 4.68 11.87 -22.49
CA ASP A 213 5.97 12.56 -22.47
C ASP A 213 6.58 12.78 -21.08
N SER A 214 7.90 12.60 -21.02
CA SER A 214 8.75 12.81 -19.85
C SER A 214 8.45 14.15 -19.16
N ALA A 215 7.79 14.09 -18.00
CA ALA A 215 7.75 15.18 -17.05
C ALA A 215 8.44 14.75 -15.76
N THR A 216 9.64 15.28 -15.56
CA THR A 216 10.37 15.30 -14.28
C THR A 216 9.46 15.89 -13.20
N VAL A 217 9.04 15.09 -12.23
CA VAL A 217 8.24 15.58 -11.10
C VAL A 217 9.20 16.12 -10.03
N ASN A 218 9.21 17.45 -9.92
CA ASN A 218 9.93 18.18 -8.87
C ASN A 218 9.27 17.98 -7.49
N THR A 219 10.15 17.88 -6.49
CA THR A 219 9.96 17.94 -5.04
C THR A 219 8.80 18.80 -4.55
N LEU A 220 8.06 18.29 -3.55
CA LEU A 220 7.27 19.09 -2.61
C LEU A 220 7.81 18.92 -1.18
N ASN A 221 8.49 19.96 -0.72
CA ASN A 221 8.77 20.24 0.68
C ASN A 221 7.46 20.42 1.44
N THR A 222 7.27 19.73 2.57
CA THR A 222 6.51 20.30 3.69
C THR A 222 7.11 19.90 5.04
N SER A 223 7.31 20.93 5.84
CA SER A 223 8.04 20.99 7.10
C SER A 223 7.15 20.84 8.34
N LYS A 224 7.79 20.46 9.46
CA LYS A 224 7.53 20.76 10.89
C LYS A 224 6.81 19.71 11.76
N ASN A 225 7.63 19.08 12.61
CA ASN A 225 7.48 18.75 14.04
C ASN A 225 6.08 18.83 14.69
N ARG A 226 5.72 17.75 15.40
CA ARG A 226 5.36 17.75 16.83
C ARG A 226 5.38 16.33 17.39
N GLY A 227 6.05 16.13 18.52
CA GLY A 227 6.17 14.83 19.20
C GLY A 227 5.07 14.59 20.23
N TYR A 228 5.00 13.39 20.80
CA TYR A 228 4.57 13.11 22.17
C TYR A 228 4.82 11.62 22.54
N ASN A 229 5.68 11.45 23.55
CA ASN A 229 5.69 10.57 24.72
C ASN A 229 5.34 9.07 24.63
N GLU A 230 6.36 8.30 25.03
CA GLU A 230 6.42 6.88 25.37
C GLU A 230 5.52 6.47 26.56
N THR A 231 4.96 5.27 26.51
CA THR A 231 4.71 4.45 27.72
C THR A 231 4.81 2.95 27.38
N LYS A 232 5.49 2.17 28.24
CA LYS A 232 5.85 0.75 28.06
C LYS A 232 4.83 -0.23 28.71
N PRO A 233 4.85 -1.53 28.34
CA PRO A 233 3.75 -2.50 28.57
C PRO A 233 3.98 -3.47 29.75
N ARG A 234 2.93 -4.24 30.11
CA ARG A 234 2.99 -5.39 31.02
C ARG A 234 2.45 -6.65 30.31
N VAL A 235 3.17 -7.76 30.45
CA VAL A 235 3.00 -9.06 29.77
C VAL A 235 2.41 -10.08 30.74
N ASP A 236 1.59 -11.03 30.26
CA ASP A 236 1.51 -12.40 30.78
C ASP A 236 1.07 -13.40 29.67
N GLY A 237 1.64 -14.62 29.69
CA GLY A 237 1.59 -15.70 28.65
C GLY A 237 0.23 -16.42 28.48
N THR A 238 0.00 -17.43 27.62
CA THR A 238 0.85 -18.47 27.00
C THR A 238 0.10 -19.09 25.77
N THR A 239 0.84 -19.76 24.86
CA THR A 239 0.56 -20.42 23.53
C THR A 239 -0.81 -21.08 23.25
N VAL A 240 -1.38 -21.08 22.02
CA VAL A 240 -1.09 -22.01 20.88
C VAL A 240 -1.34 -21.39 19.46
N THR A 241 -0.50 -21.87 18.52
CA THR A 241 -0.35 -21.81 17.05
C THR A 241 -1.49 -21.32 16.13
N SER A 242 -1.25 -20.18 15.46
CA SER A 242 -1.71 -19.81 14.10
C SER A 242 -1.02 -18.48 13.70
N TYR A 243 -0.75 -18.26 12.42
CA TYR A 243 0.00 -17.09 11.91
C TYR A 243 -0.59 -15.77 12.41
N LYS A 244 0.03 -15.15 13.44
CA LYS A 244 -0.28 -13.80 13.92
C LYS A 244 0.82 -12.85 13.48
N LEU A 245 0.46 -11.90 12.62
CA LEU A 245 1.19 -10.63 12.49
C LEU A 245 1.17 -9.92 13.87
N PRO A 246 2.19 -9.12 14.23
CA PRO A 246 2.18 -8.30 15.44
C PRO A 246 0.88 -7.50 15.50
N ARG A 247 0.13 -7.70 16.58
CA ARG A 247 -1.20 -7.14 16.78
C ARG A 247 -1.07 -5.76 17.42
N GLU A 248 -0.65 -4.77 16.63
CA GLU A 248 -0.79 -3.34 16.97
C GLU A 248 -1.27 -2.54 15.76
N TYR A 249 -2.39 -2.95 15.16
CA TYR A 249 -3.32 -1.99 14.55
C TYR A 249 -4.71 -2.44 14.97
N GLY A 250 -5.34 -1.64 15.83
CA GLY A 250 -6.60 -1.96 16.47
C GLY A 250 -7.67 -2.34 15.46
N HIS A 251 -8.19 -3.55 15.59
CA HIS A 251 -9.47 -3.92 15.00
C HIS A 251 -10.55 -3.03 15.62
N THR A 252 -11.08 -2.06 14.86
CA THR A 252 -12.32 -1.38 15.24
C THR A 252 -13.50 -2.23 14.77
N ASP A 253 -13.74 -3.32 15.49
CA ASP A 253 -15.03 -4.01 15.43
C ASP A 253 -16.04 -3.15 16.20
N LYS A 254 -16.78 -2.30 15.47
CA LYS A 254 -18.09 -1.72 15.80
C LYS A 254 -18.54 -0.91 14.58
N ASN A 255 -19.83 -0.90 14.30
CA ASN A 255 -20.54 -0.09 13.29
C ASN A 255 -20.35 1.44 13.50
N THR A 256 -19.10 1.88 13.52
CA THR A 256 -18.72 3.26 13.68
C THR A 256 -18.46 3.76 12.28
N ILE A 257 -19.17 4.82 11.91
CA ILE A 257 -18.85 5.62 10.74
C ILE A 257 -17.36 5.98 10.89
N ASP A 258 -16.51 5.42 10.03
CA ASP A 258 -15.06 5.66 10.11
C ASP A 258 -14.84 7.19 10.12
N PRO A 259 -13.99 7.74 10.99
CA PRO A 259 -13.86 9.20 11.15
C PRO A 259 -13.61 9.95 9.83
N TRP A 260 -12.89 9.33 8.89
CA TRP A 260 -12.64 9.86 7.54
C TRP A 260 -13.85 9.84 6.60
N LEU A 261 -14.89 9.06 6.92
CA LEU A 261 -16.11 8.91 6.12
C LEU A 261 -17.07 10.10 6.28
N LYS A 262 -17.20 10.63 7.50
CA LYS A 262 -18.04 11.82 7.82
C LYS A 262 -17.65 13.01 6.96
N ASP A 263 -16.35 13.12 6.82
CA ASP A 263 -15.67 14.09 6.02
C ASP A 263 -16.12 13.95 4.55
N TYR A 264 -15.99 12.75 3.96
CA TYR A 264 -16.36 12.47 2.56
C TYR A 264 -17.84 12.70 2.25
N GLU A 265 -18.74 12.43 3.20
CA GLU A 265 -20.20 12.63 3.05
C GLU A 265 -20.59 14.11 3.02
N SER A 266 -19.77 15.00 3.58
CA SER A 266 -20.09 16.43 3.77
C SER A 266 -19.72 17.33 2.59
N SER A 267 -19.18 16.79 1.48
CA SER A 267 -18.58 17.62 0.40
C SER A 267 -19.49 17.86 -0.82
N PRO A 268 -19.51 19.08 -1.38
CA PRO A 268 -20.21 19.40 -2.63
C PRO A 268 -19.49 18.77 -3.83
N SER A 269 -20.18 17.86 -4.53
CA SER A 269 -19.64 16.97 -5.56
C SER A 269 -19.12 17.65 -6.84
N LEU A 270 -18.01 17.14 -7.39
CA LEU A 270 -17.64 17.26 -8.83
C LEU A 270 -18.77 16.69 -9.70
N LYS A 271 -19.25 17.48 -10.66
CA LYS A 271 -20.33 17.10 -11.59
C LYS A 271 -19.84 16.01 -12.57
N PRO A 272 -20.55 14.89 -12.75
CA PRO A 272 -20.28 13.97 -13.85
C PRO A 272 -20.71 14.60 -15.20
N LYS A 273 -19.87 14.45 -16.23
CA LYS A 273 -20.25 14.75 -17.63
C LYS A 273 -21.39 13.80 -18.04
N LYS A 274 -22.49 14.39 -18.54
CA LYS A 274 -23.63 13.68 -19.12
C LYS A 274 -23.21 12.98 -20.43
N GLY A 275 -23.76 11.79 -20.67
CA GLY A 275 -23.95 11.23 -22.01
C GLY A 275 -23.09 10.01 -22.34
N GLY A 276 -23.75 8.86 -22.50
CA GLY A 276 -23.15 7.62 -22.99
C GLY A 276 -24.05 6.42 -22.69
N ASP A 277 -25.06 6.23 -23.56
CA ASP A 277 -26.01 5.11 -23.52
C ASP A 277 -25.32 3.75 -23.66
N TRP A 278 -26.02 2.73 -23.13
CA TRP A 278 -25.55 1.38 -22.79
C TRP A 278 -25.23 0.46 -23.97
#